data_AF-A0A0P8A0R0-F1
#
_entry.id   AF-A0A0P8A0R0-F1
#
_cell.length_a   1.000
_cell.length_b   1.000
_cell.length_c   1.000
_cell.angle_alpha   90.00
_cell.angle_beta   90.00
_cell.angle_gamma   90.00
#
_symmetry.space_group_name_H-M   'P 1'
#
loop_
_entity.id
_entity.type
_entity.pdbx_description
1 polymer ?
#
loop_
_entity_poly.entity_id
_entity_poly.type
_entity_poly.pdbx_seq_one_letter_code
_entity_poly.pdbx_strand_id
1 'polypeptide(L)'
;MQIALIATAWAFWSAVFDTRDDALETLSASAAVAGLAGQMGLIGAVLTFAPQVLYPEHLPLTAPFGLTPLADQQLAGLIMWVPGMLPMAVLTAFLLRRGWSRGFAA
;
A
#
# COMPACT_ATOMS: atom_id res chain seq x y z
N MET A 1 3.44 -10.26 -17.08
CA MET A 1 2.80 -9.65 -15.89
C MET A 1 3.67 -9.80 -14.65
N GLN A 2 3.98 -11.01 -14.17
CA GLN A 2 4.73 -11.21 -12.91
C GLN A 2 6.10 -10.49 -12.86
N ILE A 3 6.92 -10.63 -13.91
CA ILE A 3 8.23 -9.97 -13.98
C ILE A 3 8.09 -8.45 -13.91
N ALA A 4 7.11 -7.88 -14.61
CA ALA A 4 6.89 -6.43 -14.61
C ALA A 4 6.52 -5.94 -13.21
N LEU A 5 5.68 -6.67 -12.47
CA LEU A 5 5.31 -6.33 -11.09
C LEU A 5 6.48 -6.44 -10.13
N ILE A 6 7.26 -7.53 -10.23
CA ILE A 6 8.41 -7.74 -9.35
C ILE A 6 9.50 -6.71 -9.63
N ALA A 7 9.81 -6.44 -10.90
CA ALA A 7 10.84 -5.48 -11.28
C ALA A 7 10.49 -4.06 -10.84
N THR A 8 9.24 -3.62 -11.01
CA THR A 8 8.82 -2.28 -10.57
C THR A 8 8.76 -2.19 -9.04
N ALA A 9 8.28 -3.23 -8.35
CA ALA A 9 8.31 -3.28 -6.89
C ALA A 9 9.75 -3.22 -6.36
N TRP A 10 10.66 -3.99 -6.96
CA TRP A 10 12.08 -3.98 -6.59
C TRP A 10 12.70 -2.60 -6.79
N ALA A 11 12.48 -1.97 -7.94
CA ALA A 11 12.99 -0.63 -8.24
C ALA A 11 12.44 0.41 -7.25
N PHE A 12 11.14 0.37 -6.97
CA PHE A 12 10.49 1.27 -6.01
C PHE A 12 11.10 1.15 -4.62
N TRP A 13 11.18 -0.08 -4.09
CA TRP A 13 11.70 -0.30 -2.74
C TRP A 13 13.20 -0.03 -2.64
N SER A 14 13.98 -0.32 -3.70
CA SER A 14 15.40 0.04 -3.76
C SER A 14 15.59 1.55 -3.64
N ALA A 15 14.79 2.35 -4.36
CA ALA A 15 14.85 3.80 -4.28
C ALA A 15 14.41 4.36 -2.91
N VAL A 16 13.39 3.75 -2.27
CA VAL A 16 12.94 4.13 -0.92
C VAL A 16 14.05 3.89 0.12
N PHE A 17 14.82 2.80 -0.02
CA PHE A 17 15.86 2.43 0.94
C PHE A 17 17.25 3.02 0.64
N ASP A 18 17.54 3.42 -0.60
CA ASP A 18 18.81 4.05 -1.02
C ASP A 18 18.83 5.58 -0.81
N THR A 19 18.15 6.08 0.23
CA THR A 19 18.18 7.51 0.59
C THR A 19 19.55 7.86 1.20
N ARG A 20 20.35 8.62 0.46
CA ARG A 20 21.76 8.91 0.77
C ARG A 20 21.91 10.15 1.62
N ASP A 21 21.68 10.06 2.92
CA ASP A 21 21.86 11.13 3.93
C ASP A 21 21.32 12.54 3.60
N ASP A 22 20.58 12.70 2.49
CA ASP A 22 19.95 13.93 2.05
C ASP A 22 18.50 13.97 2.58
N ALA A 23 18.15 15.10 3.21
CA ALA A 23 16.83 15.34 3.74
C ALA A 23 15.76 15.41 2.63
N LEU A 24 16.10 15.95 1.45
CA LEU A 24 15.16 16.07 0.33
C LEU A 24 14.83 14.68 -0.27
N GLU A 25 15.83 13.82 -0.42
CA GLU A 25 15.62 12.43 -0.84
C GLU A 25 14.78 11.64 0.18
N THR A 26 15.01 11.87 1.47
CA THR A 26 14.23 11.21 2.52
C THR A 26 12.77 11.66 2.50
N LEU A 27 12.50 12.93 2.20
CA LEU A 27 11.13 13.45 2.05
C LEU A 27 10.45 12.91 0.80
N SER A 28 11.15 12.83 -0.33
CA SER A 28 10.57 12.27 -1.56
C SER A 28 10.24 10.78 -1.38
N ALA A 29 11.10 10.00 -0.72
CA ALA A 29 10.82 8.61 -0.35
C ALA A 29 9.62 8.49 0.60
N SER A 30 9.52 9.38 1.61
CA SER A 30 8.37 9.42 2.52
C SER A 30 7.06 9.70 1.78
N ALA A 31 7.07 10.66 0.85
CA ALA A 31 5.92 11.01 0.02
C ALA A 31 5.54 9.88 -0.95
N ALA A 32 6.52 9.15 -1.50
CA ALA A 32 6.28 8.00 -2.37
C ALA A 32 5.57 6.87 -1.61
N VAL A 33 6.02 6.52 -0.40
CA VAL A 33 5.38 5.51 0.45
C VAL A 33 3.98 5.97 0.87
N ALA A 34 3.81 7.24 1.22
CA ALA A 34 2.50 7.79 1.56
C ALA A 34 1.52 7.77 0.37
N GLY A 35 2.00 8.09 -0.84
CA GLY A 35 1.23 8.01 -2.08
C GLY A 35 0.79 6.59 -2.39
N LEU A 36 1.69 5.61 -2.23
CA LEU A 36 1.37 4.18 -2.35
C LEU A 36 0.29 3.77 -1.34
N ALA A 37 0.41 4.20 -0.08
CA ALA A 37 -0.59 3.93 0.95
C ALA A 37 -1.96 4.55 0.61
N GLY A 38 -1.98 5.78 0.10
CA GLY A 38 -3.20 6.46 -0.33
C GLY A 38 -3.89 5.76 -1.50
N GLN A 39 -3.13 5.35 -2.52
CA GLN A 39 -3.67 4.60 -3.67
C GLN A 39 -4.22 3.24 -3.24
N MET A 40 -3.49 2.52 -2.40
CA MET A 40 -3.95 1.26 -1.81
C MET A 40 -5.22 1.46 -0.97
N GLY A 41 -5.28 2.47 -0.10
CA GLY A 41 -6.45 2.78 0.73
C GLY A 41 -7.68 3.17 -0.10
N LEU A 42 -7.50 3.93 -1.18
CA LEU A 42 -8.58 4.27 -2.12
C LEU A 42 -9.17 3.02 -2.76
N ILE A 43 -8.33 2.11 -3.25
CA ILE A 43 -8.79 0.84 -3.81
C ILE A 43 -9.49 0.02 -2.72
N GLY A 44 -8.95 -0.02 -1.50
CA GLY A 44 -9.53 -0.73 -0.36
C GLY A 44 -10.94 -0.23 -0.04
N ALA A 45 -11.13 1.09 -0.02
CA ALA A 45 -12.44 1.71 0.16
C ALA A 45 -13.41 1.34 -0.97
N VAL A 46 -12.96 1.40 -2.23
CA VAL A 46 -13.79 0.99 -3.38
C VAL A 46 -14.25 -0.46 -3.25
N LEU A 47 -13.37 -1.39 -2.89
CA LEU A 47 -13.72 -2.80 -2.73
C LEU A 47 -14.67 -3.04 -1.56
N THR A 48 -14.44 -2.35 -0.44
CA THR A 48 -15.23 -2.46 0.80
C THR A 48 -16.65 -1.92 0.63
N PHE A 49 -16.81 -0.79 -0.07
CA PHE A 49 -18.10 -0.11 -0.21
C PHE A 49 -18.82 -0.41 -1.53
N ALA A 50 -18.24 -1.25 -2.40
CA ALA A 50 -18.91 -1.67 -3.62
C ALA A 50 -20.20 -2.44 -3.31
N PRO A 51 -21.34 -2.10 -3.93
CA PRO A 51 -22.60 -2.82 -3.76
C PRO A 51 -22.71 -4.08 -4.64
N GLN A 52 -21.75 -4.27 -5.56
CA GLN A 52 -21.72 -5.37 -6.53
C GLN A 52 -20.30 -5.95 -6.62
N VAL A 53 -20.23 -7.19 -7.11
CA VAL A 53 -18.95 -7.88 -7.34
C VAL A 53 -18.25 -7.24 -8.53
N LEU A 54 -17.04 -6.72 -8.30
CA LEU A 54 -16.18 -6.09 -9.31
C LEU A 54 -15.25 -7.10 -9.97
N TYR A 55 -14.96 -8.22 -9.30
CA TYR A 55 -14.10 -9.29 -9.80
C TYR A 55 -14.85 -10.62 -9.99
N PRO A 56 -15.66 -10.76 -11.06
CA PRO A 56 -16.44 -11.96 -11.30
C PRO A 56 -15.58 -13.22 -11.52
N GLU A 57 -14.30 -13.06 -11.85
CA GLU A 57 -13.35 -14.16 -12.05
C GLU A 57 -13.07 -14.93 -10.75
N HIS A 58 -13.30 -14.30 -9.58
CA HIS A 58 -13.09 -14.90 -8.27
C HIS A 58 -14.34 -15.60 -7.72
N LEU A 59 -15.49 -15.52 -8.42
CA LEU A 59 -16.74 -16.17 -8.02
C LEU A 59 -16.57 -17.66 -7.62
N PRO A 60 -15.83 -18.50 -8.38
CA PRO A 60 -15.71 -19.93 -8.05
C PRO A 60 -14.89 -20.23 -6.80
N LEU A 61 -14.07 -19.27 -6.36
CA LEU A 61 -13.05 -19.47 -5.32
C LEU A 61 -13.59 -19.24 -3.90
N THR A 62 -14.81 -18.69 -3.77
CA THR A 62 -15.39 -18.28 -2.48
C THR A 62 -16.20 -19.38 -1.80
N ALA A 63 -16.74 -20.32 -2.58
CA ALA A 63 -17.57 -21.42 -2.06
C ALA A 63 -16.91 -22.28 -0.97
N PRO A 64 -15.60 -22.60 -1.02
CA PRO A 64 -14.93 -23.36 0.03
C PRO A 64 -14.85 -22.64 1.39
N PHE A 65 -14.97 -21.31 1.42
CA PHE A 65 -14.86 -20.50 2.62
C PHE A 65 -16.22 -20.12 3.23
N GLY A 66 -17.34 -20.53 2.61
CA GLY A 66 -18.69 -20.21 3.08
C GLY A 66 -19.05 -18.72 2.97
N LEU A 67 -18.28 -17.94 2.21
CA LEU A 67 -18.49 -16.52 1.98
C LEU A 67 -19.23 -16.31 0.66
N THR A 68 -20.11 -15.30 0.63
CA THR A 68 -20.60 -14.81 -0.65
C THR A 68 -19.46 -14.07 -1.36
N PRO A 69 -19.44 -14.04 -2.71
CA PRO A 69 -18.40 -13.32 -3.43
C PRO A 69 -18.32 -11.83 -3.12
N LEU A 70 -19.46 -11.22 -2.80
CA LEU A 70 -19.51 -9.83 -2.36
C LEU A 70 -18.83 -9.66 -0.99
N ALA A 71 -19.14 -10.53 -0.03
CA ALA A 71 -18.55 -10.47 1.31
C ALA A 71 -17.03 -10.71 1.27
N ASP A 72 -16.56 -11.63 0.43
CA ASP A 72 -15.14 -11.91 0.21
C ASP A 72 -14.38 -10.69 -0.33
N GLN A 73 -14.93 -10.02 -1.36
CA GLN A 73 -14.35 -8.79 -1.91
C GLN A 73 -14.29 -7.65 -0.87
N GLN A 74 -15.37 -7.45 -0.11
CA GLN A 74 -15.43 -6.40 0.90
C GLN A 74 -14.44 -6.68 2.03
N LEU A 75 -14.29 -7.94 2.44
CA LEU A 75 -13.30 -8.37 3.41
C LEU A 75 -11.87 -8.14 2.88
N ALA A 76 -11.61 -8.49 1.62
CA ALA A 76 -10.32 -8.22 0.98
C ALA A 76 -10.01 -6.71 0.96
N GLY A 77 -11.01 -5.87 0.66
CA GLY A 77 -10.91 -4.41 0.76
C GLY A 77 -10.55 -3.93 2.17
N LEU A 78 -11.22 -4.45 3.19
CA LEU A 78 -10.96 -4.13 4.60
C LEU A 78 -9.55 -4.54 5.04
N ILE A 79 -9.11 -5.74 4.66
CA ILE A 79 -7.77 -6.25 4.99
C ILE A 79 -6.69 -5.41 4.30
N MET A 80 -6.89 -5.07 3.03
CA MET A 80 -5.96 -4.22 2.29
C MET A 80 -5.91 -2.80 2.87
N TRP A 81 -7.05 -2.29 3.36
CA TRP A 81 -7.13 -0.94 3.89
C TRP A 81 -6.57 -0.83 5.31
N VAL A 82 -7.14 -1.53 6.29
CA VAL A 82 -6.83 -1.32 7.71
C VAL A 82 -5.49 -1.96 8.09
N PRO A 83 -5.30 -3.29 8.01
CA PRO A 83 -3.99 -3.91 8.19
C PRO A 83 -2.92 -3.39 7.23
N GLY A 84 -3.25 -3.19 5.96
CA GLY A 84 -2.28 -2.77 4.93
C GLY A 84 -1.74 -1.35 5.15
N MET A 85 -2.54 -0.41 5.67
CA MET A 85 -2.07 0.96 5.93
C MET A 85 -1.06 1.03 7.08
N LEU A 86 -1.13 0.14 8.07
CA LEU A 86 -0.25 0.18 9.25
C LEU A 86 1.25 0.13 8.91
N PRO A 87 1.77 -0.85 8.16
CA PRO A 87 3.20 -0.89 7.83
C PRO A 87 3.63 0.32 6.99
N MET A 88 2.78 0.79 6.09
CA MET A 88 3.09 1.96 5.27
C MET A 88 3.15 3.24 6.12
N ALA A 89 2.20 3.43 7.03
CA ALA A 89 2.17 4.56 7.95
C ALA A 89 3.40 4.57 8.88
N VAL A 90 3.77 3.40 9.42
CA VAL A 90 4.96 3.24 10.26
C VAL A 90 6.22 3.60 9.49
N LEU A 91 6.37 3.11 8.25
CA LEU A 91 7.54 3.41 7.43
C LEU A 91 7.60 4.89 7.04
N THR A 92 6.49 5.48 6.60
CA THR A 92 6.44 6.93 6.31
C THR A 92 6.81 7.75 7.54
N ALA A 93 6.25 7.45 8.70
CA ALA A 93 6.58 8.16 9.95
C ALA A 93 8.06 7.99 10.34
N PHE A 94 8.62 6.79 10.16
CA PHE A 94 10.03 6.52 10.40
C PHE A 94 10.95 7.33 9.48
N LEU A 95 10.67 7.37 8.18
CA LEU A 95 11.44 8.15 7.21
C LEU A 95 11.34 9.66 7.48
N LEU A 96 10.16 10.18 7.78
CA LEU A 96 9.98 11.58 8.16
C LEU A 96 10.77 11.94 9.42
N ARG A 97 10.75 11.08 10.44
CA ARG A 97 11.54 11.28 11.67
C ARG A 97 13.03 11.27 11.38
N ARG A 98 13.50 10.36 10.51
CA ARG A 98 14.90 10.28 10.08
C ARG A 98 15.32 11.56 9.36
N GLY A 99 14.52 12.05 8.42
CA GLY A 99 14.77 13.31 7.72
C GLY A 99 14.80 14.52 8.65
N TRP A 100 13.86 14.57 9.61
CA TRP A 100 13.81 15.64 10.62
C TRP A 100 15.08 15.73 11.45
N SER A 101 15.59 14.58 11.91
CA SER A 101 16.81 14.52 12.73
C SER A 101 18.10 14.90 12.00
N ARG A 102 18.08 14.99 10.67
CA ARG A 102 19.30 15.07 9.84
C ARG A 102 19.47 16.36 9.05
N GLY A 103 18.41 17.15 8.86
CA GLY A 103 18.52 18.35 8.03
C GLY A 103 17.31 19.26 7.93
N PHE A 104 16.12 18.85 8.40
CA PHE A 104 15.00 19.82 8.49
C PHE A 104 15.08 20.74 9.71
N ALA A 105 15.90 20.40 10.70
CA ALA A 105 16.06 21.15 11.94
C ALA A 105 17.48 21.69 12.19
N ALA A 106 18.43 21.48 11.26
CA ALA A 106 19.81 21.98 11.30
C ALA A 106 19.96 23.13 10.30
#